data_AF-A0A0F9JHY5-F1
#
_entry.id   AF-A0A0F9JHY5-F1
#
_cell.length_a   1.000
_cell.length_b   1.000
_cell.length_c   1.000
_cell.angle_alpha   90.00
_cell.angle_beta   90.00
_cell.angle_gamma   90.00
#
_symmetry.space_group_name_H-M   'P 1'
#
loop_
_entity.id
_entity.type
_entity.pdbx_description
1 polymer ?
#
loop_
_entity_poly.entity_id
_entity_poly.type
_entity_poly.pdbx_seq_one_letter_code
_entity_poly.pdbx_strand_id
1 'polypeptide(L)'
;MPKPLTLLNRFDRLNQKHFRGKLKRPSMVRFSKNVDPLSDGCITIDGDGRVYILIHTNLKPFNHLLDLVLTHEMVHQQHKADDTCGKVGSKHHRKMLSILAKEPRWC
;
A
#
# COMPACT_ATOMS: atom_id res chain seq x y z
N MET A 1 12.27 -9.60 -22.63
CA MET A 1 12.07 -8.57 -21.58
C MET A 1 11.03 -9.08 -20.57
N PRO A 2 11.32 -9.09 -19.26
CA PRO A 2 10.32 -9.48 -18.26
C PRO A 2 9.13 -8.51 -18.31
N LYS A 3 7.90 -9.03 -18.30
CA LYS A 3 6.68 -8.20 -18.34
C LYS A 3 6.66 -7.28 -17.10
N PRO A 4 6.30 -6.00 -17.25
CA PRO A 4 6.14 -5.11 -16.10
C PRO A 4 5.09 -5.71 -15.16
N LEU A 5 5.45 -5.83 -13.88
CA LEU A 5 4.50 -6.26 -12.86
C LEU A 5 3.33 -5.29 -12.82
N THR A 6 2.12 -5.81 -12.98
CA THR A 6 0.90 -5.04 -12.73
C THR A 6 0.86 -4.59 -11.28
N LEU A 7 0.14 -3.52 -10.98
CA LEU A 7 -0.04 -3.05 -9.60
C LEU A 7 -0.65 -4.13 -8.70
N LEU A 8 -1.52 -4.97 -9.25
CA LEU A 8 -2.07 -6.13 -8.53
C LEU A 8 -0.99 -7.18 -8.23
N ASN A 9 -0.10 -7.48 -9.16
CA ASN A 9 1.00 -8.42 -8.90
C ASN A 9 1.97 -7.87 -7.85
N ARG A 10 2.20 -6.55 -7.83
CA ARG A 10 2.97 -5.89 -6.77
C ARG A 10 2.29 -6.03 -5.43
N PHE A 11 0.98 -5.80 -5.37
CA PHE A 11 0.19 -6.02 -4.16
C PHE A 11 0.37 -7.45 -3.65
N ASP A 12 0.20 -8.46 -4.51
CA ASP A 12 0.33 -9.87 -4.11
C ASP A 12 1.71 -10.18 -3.53
N ARG A 13 2.76 -9.70 -4.20
CA ARG A 13 4.15 -9.88 -3.76
C ARG A 13 4.39 -9.26 -2.39
N LEU A 14 3.93 -8.02 -2.18
CA LEU A 14 4.06 -7.31 -0.90
C LEU A 14 3.20 -7.97 0.19
N ASN A 15 2.02 -8.48 -0.16
CA ASN A 15 1.12 -9.18 0.75
C ASN A 15 1.79 -10.45 1.26
N GLN A 16 2.40 -11.22 0.36
CA GLN A 16 3.17 -12.40 0.73
C GLN A 16 4.37 -12.04 1.62
N LYS A 17 5.15 -11.03 1.24
CA LYS A 17 6.39 -10.62 1.93
C LYS A 17 6.12 -10.06 3.34
N HIS A 18 5.17 -9.14 3.50
CA HIS A 18 5.00 -8.36 4.72
C HIS A 18 3.79 -8.75 5.56
N PHE A 19 2.78 -9.36 4.93
CA PHE A 19 1.50 -9.66 5.55
C PHE A 19 1.18 -11.16 5.55
N ARG A 20 2.13 -12.01 5.10
CA ARG A 20 2.00 -13.47 5.05
C ARG A 20 0.77 -13.92 4.24
N GLY A 21 0.39 -13.15 3.21
CA GLY A 21 -0.75 -13.45 2.35
C GLY A 21 -2.13 -13.24 3.01
N LYS A 22 -2.19 -12.62 4.20
CA LYS A 22 -3.44 -12.50 4.97
C LYS A 22 -4.38 -11.39 4.49
N LEU A 23 -3.90 -10.43 3.69
CA LEU A 23 -4.76 -9.38 3.18
C LEU A 23 -5.63 -9.88 2.04
N LYS A 24 -6.92 -9.51 2.05
CA LYS A 24 -7.83 -9.76 0.95
C LYS A 24 -7.29 -9.04 -0.29
N ARG A 25 -7.20 -9.76 -1.41
CA ARG A 25 -6.79 -9.15 -2.68
C ARG A 25 -7.77 -8.02 -3.04
N PRO A 26 -7.28 -6.80 -3.36
CA PRO A 26 -8.14 -5.70 -3.75
C PRO A 26 -8.81 -6.00 -5.08
N SER A 27 -10.03 -5.49 -5.24
CA SER A 27 -10.78 -5.56 -6.49
C SER A 27 -10.10 -4.73 -7.57
N MET A 28 -9.40 -3.66 -7.18
CA MET A 28 -8.66 -2.80 -8.10
C MET A 28 -7.47 -2.14 -7.41
N VAL A 29 -6.34 -2.08 -8.13
CA VAL A 29 -5.23 -1.18 -7.82
C VAL A 29 -4.89 -0.44 -9.11
N ARG A 30 -5.03 0.89 -9.11
CA ARG A 30 -4.79 1.70 -10.31
C ARG A 30 -4.11 3.02 -10.01
N PHE A 31 -3.45 3.56 -11.02
CA PHE A 31 -2.98 4.94 -10.97
C PHE A 31 -4.15 5.90 -11.18
N SER A 32 -4.16 7.02 -10.46
CA SER A 32 -5.14 8.10 -10.56
C SER A 32 -4.46 9.47 -10.47
N LYS A 33 -4.99 10.46 -11.21
CA LYS A 33 -4.67 11.88 -10.99
C LYS A 33 -5.56 12.51 -9.91
N ASN A 34 -6.66 11.82 -9.57
CA ASN A 34 -7.69 12.28 -8.65
C ASN A 34 -7.49 11.62 -7.28
N VAL A 35 -6.25 11.58 -6.79
CA VAL A 35 -5.98 11.30 -5.38
C VAL A 35 -5.99 12.67 -4.67
N ASP A 36 -6.30 12.70 -3.38
CA ASP A 36 -6.20 13.92 -2.57
C ASP A 36 -4.84 14.60 -2.85
N PRO A 37 -4.78 15.94 -3.09
CA PRO A 37 -3.53 16.64 -3.36
C PRO A 37 -2.43 16.44 -2.30
N LEU A 38 -2.81 16.09 -1.07
CA LEU A 38 -1.91 15.83 0.04
C LEU A 38 -1.58 14.34 0.22
N SER A 39 -2.11 13.46 -0.62
CA SER A 39 -1.90 12.02 -0.51
C SER A 39 -1.36 11.40 -1.79
N ASP A 40 -0.31 10.59 -1.62
CA ASP A 40 0.31 9.81 -2.70
C ASP A 40 -0.44 8.51 -3.01
N GLY A 41 -1.32 8.09 -2.10
CA GLY A 41 -2.15 6.89 -2.19
C GLY A 41 -3.47 7.06 -1.45
N CYS A 42 -4.43 6.21 -1.75
CA CYS A 42 -5.67 6.13 -0.97
C CYS A 42 -6.28 4.75 -1.10
N ILE A 43 -6.74 4.23 0.04
CA ILE A 43 -7.54 3.01 0.11
C ILE A 43 -8.99 3.32 0.46
N THR A 44 -9.90 2.69 -0.26
CA THR A 44 -11.32 2.69 0.05
C THR A 44 -11.78 1.25 0.27
N ILE A 45 -12.51 1.04 1.37
CA ILE A 45 -13.13 -0.25 1.69
C ILE A 45 -14.63 -0.02 1.73
N ASP A 46 -15.34 -0.54 0.72
CA ASP A 46 -16.80 -0.42 0.63
C ASP A 46 -17.48 -1.23 1.75
N GLY A 47 -18.76 -0.95 2.02
CA GLY A 47 -19.58 -1.71 2.97
C GLY A 47 -19.64 -3.21 2.69
N ASP A 48 -19.52 -3.61 1.42
CA ASP A 48 -19.45 -5.01 0.97
C ASP A 48 -18.05 -5.64 1.16
N GLY A 49 -17.12 -4.92 1.77
CA GLY A 49 -15.73 -5.34 1.99
C GLY A 49 -14.90 -5.44 0.71
N ARG A 50 -15.31 -4.77 -0.38
CA ARG A 50 -14.49 -4.60 -1.58
C ARG A 50 -13.41 -3.55 -1.28
N VAL A 51 -12.20 -3.79 -1.77
CA VAL A 51 -11.05 -2.93 -1.50
C VAL A 51 -10.55 -2.35 -2.81
N TYR A 52 -10.41 -1.03 -2.84
CA TYR A 52 -9.89 -0.28 -3.97
C TYR A 52 -8.70 0.54 -3.49
N ILE A 53 -7.61 0.48 -4.24
CA ILE A 53 -6.40 1.27 -3.95
C ILE A 53 -6.11 2.16 -5.15
N LEU A 54 -6.02 3.46 -4.89
CA LEU A 54 -5.60 4.45 -5.86
C LEU A 54 -4.19 4.91 -5.50
N ILE A 55 -3.35 5.06 -6.51
CA ILE A 55 -1.99 5.57 -6.35
C ILE A 55 -1.79 6.76 -7.27
N HIS A 56 -1.13 7.80 -6.80
CA HIS A 56 -0.92 8.99 -7.60
C HIS A 56 -0.09 8.68 -8.86
N THR A 57 -0.52 9.18 -10.02
CA THR A 57 0.13 8.86 -11.31
C THR A 57 1.60 9.26 -11.41
N ASN A 58 2.04 10.27 -10.65
CA ASN A 58 3.44 10.71 -10.63
C ASN A 58 4.40 9.67 -10.05
N LEU A 59 3.88 8.63 -9.39
CA LEU A 59 4.67 7.54 -8.83
C LEU A 59 5.03 6.45 -9.84
N LYS A 60 4.45 6.48 -11.05
CA LYS A 60 4.75 5.54 -12.14
C LYS A 60 6.25 5.29 -12.39
N PRO A 61 7.13 6.32 -12.47
CA PRO A 61 8.56 6.12 -12.71
C PRO A 61 9.32 5.64 -11.46
N PHE A 62 8.76 5.79 -10.25
CA PHE A 62 9.46 5.54 -8.99
C PHE A 62 9.05 4.20 -8.38
N ASN A 63 9.60 3.10 -8.89
CA ASN A 63 9.24 1.74 -8.47
C ASN A 63 9.28 1.49 -6.96
N HIS A 64 10.29 2.04 -6.27
CA HIS A 64 10.44 1.85 -4.82
C HIS A 64 9.45 2.68 -4.03
N LEU A 65 9.26 3.94 -4.40
CA LEU A 65 8.29 4.82 -3.76
C LEU A 65 6.86 4.30 -3.97
N LEU A 66 6.58 3.78 -5.17
CA LEU A 66 5.34 3.08 -5.49
C LEU A 66 5.09 1.89 -4.55
N ASP A 67 6.09 1.02 -4.36
CA ASP A 67 5.96 -0.14 -3.47
C ASP A 67 5.79 0.29 -2.01
N LEU A 68 6.43 1.39 -1.58
CA LEU A 68 6.27 1.97 -0.23
C LEU A 68 4.86 2.50 0.00
N VAL A 69 4.35 3.32 -0.92
CA VAL A 69 3.00 3.89 -0.87
C VAL A 69 1.96 2.78 -0.92
N LEU A 70 2.11 1.80 -1.81
CA LEU A 70 1.22 0.64 -1.85
C LEU A 70 1.25 -0.13 -0.52
N THR A 71 2.42 -0.31 0.08
CA THR A 71 2.54 -0.97 1.38
C THR A 71 1.85 -0.18 2.50
N HIS A 72 1.94 1.15 2.47
CA HIS A 72 1.24 2.03 3.40
C HIS A 72 -0.29 1.81 3.34
N GLU A 73 -0.86 1.83 2.13
CA GLU A 73 -2.28 1.54 1.91
C GLU A 73 -2.67 0.12 2.37
N MET A 74 -1.77 -0.86 2.22
CA MET A 74 -1.97 -2.23 2.72
C MET A 74 -2.00 -2.30 4.24
N VAL A 75 -1.23 -1.46 4.95
CA VAL A 75 -1.31 -1.38 6.41
C VAL A 75 -2.63 -0.76 6.85
N HIS A 76 -3.14 0.24 6.13
CA HIS A 76 -4.52 0.71 6.33
C HIS A 76 -5.52 -0.43 6.16
N GLN A 77 -5.40 -1.25 5.11
CA GLN A 77 -6.28 -2.40 4.92
C GLN A 77 -6.26 -3.37 6.11
N GLN A 78 -5.07 -3.69 6.63
CA GLN A 78 -4.90 -4.58 7.78
C GLN A 78 -5.64 -4.08 9.03
N HIS A 79 -5.67 -2.77 9.21
CA HIS A 79 -6.26 -2.11 10.36
C HIS A 79 -7.62 -1.48 10.05
N LYS A 80 -8.29 -1.91 8.97
CA LYS A 80 -9.62 -1.43 8.54
C LYS A 80 -9.70 0.11 8.39
N ALA A 81 -8.67 0.71 7.82
CA ALA A 81 -8.56 2.16 7.65
C ALA A 81 -8.78 2.94 8.97
N ASP A 82 -8.30 2.39 10.09
CA ASP A 82 -8.31 3.09 11.39
C ASP A 82 -7.55 4.42 11.28
N ASP A 83 -8.14 5.48 11.82
CA ASP A 83 -7.69 6.90 11.72
C ASP A 83 -6.44 7.18 12.57
N THR A 84 -5.79 6.13 13.08
CA THR A 84 -4.59 6.23 13.92
C THR A 84 -3.28 6.25 13.13
N CYS A 85 -3.35 6.46 11.82
CA CYS A 85 -2.20 6.49 10.91
C CYS A 85 -1.15 7.52 11.35
N GLY A 86 -1.58 8.75 11.68
CA GLY A 86 -0.68 9.82 12.15
C GLY A 86 -0.20 9.66 13.59
N LYS A 87 -0.72 8.68 14.36
CA LYS A 87 -0.42 8.54 15.79
C LYS A 87 0.81 7.69 16.02
N VAL A 88 1.86 8.31 16.56
CA VAL A 88 3.07 7.59 16.99
C VAL A 88 2.72 6.49 18.00
N GLY A 89 3.23 5.29 17.72
CA GLY A 89 3.02 4.10 18.55
C GLY A 89 1.74 3.32 18.23
N SER A 90 0.91 3.80 17.28
CA SER A 90 -0.27 3.07 16.82
C SER A 90 0.09 1.71 16.21
N LYS A 91 -0.92 0.86 16.01
CA LYS A 91 -0.75 -0.43 15.33
C LYS A 91 -0.22 -0.22 13.91
N HIS A 92 -0.76 0.78 13.20
CA HIS A 92 -0.28 1.21 11.89
C HIS A 92 1.21 1.60 11.95
N HIS A 93 1.58 2.54 12.84
CA HIS A 93 2.96 3.02 12.96
C HIS A 93 3.94 1.87 13.24
N ARG A 94 3.66 1.03 14.23
CA ARG A 94 4.52 -0.12 14.59
C ARG A 94 4.65 -1.11 13.44
N LYS A 95 3.57 -1.34 12.69
CA LYS A 95 3.59 -2.22 11.52
C LYS A 95 4.47 -1.65 10.41
N MET A 96 4.35 -0.35 10.11
CA MET A 96 5.20 0.33 9.13
C MET A 96 6.68 0.25 9.52
N LEU A 97 7.04 0.56 10.78
CA LEU A 97 8.42 0.42 11.25
C LEU A 97 8.96 -1.00 11.09
N SER A 98 8.15 -2.02 11.40
CA SER A 98 8.54 -3.43 11.24
C SER A 98 8.80 -3.82 9.78
N ILE A 99 8.12 -3.18 8.82
CA ILE A 99 8.36 -3.39 7.40
C ILE A 99 9.63 -2.67 6.97
N LEU A 100 9.76 -1.38 7.31
CA LEU A 100 10.92 -0.57 6.97
C LEU A 100 12.23 -1.16 7.51
N ALA A 101 12.20 -1.74 8.72
CA ALA A 101 13.37 -2.40 9.31
C ALA A 101 13.84 -3.65 8.54
N LYS A 102 13.00 -4.21 7.66
CA LYS A 102 13.28 -5.40 6.83
C LYS A 102 13.57 -5.07 5.38
N GLU A 103 13.35 -3.83 4.95
CA GLU A 103 13.77 -3.38 3.64
C GLU A 103 15.29 -3.14 3.63
N PRO A 104 15.97 -3.40 2.51
CA PRO A 104 17.39 -3.10 2.39
C PRO A 104 17.64 -1.62 2.71
N ARG A 105 18.62 -1.35 3.57
CA ARG A 105 19.02 0.02 3.89
C ARG A 105 19.63 0.64 2.64
N TRP A 106 19.13 1.80 2.26
CA TRP A 106 19.66 2.59 1.18
C TRP A 106 21.03 3.10 1.65
N CYS A 107 22.08 2.64 0.97
CA CYS A 107 23.46 3.05 1.22
C CYS A 107 23.86 4.06 0.15
#